data_AF-A0A392QVW3-F1
#
_entry.id   AF-A0A392QVW3-F1
#
_cell.length_a   1.000
_cell.length_b   1.000
_cell.length_c   1.000
_cell.angle_alpha   90.00
_cell.angle_beta   90.00
_cell.angle_gamma   90.00
#
_symmetry.space_group_name_H-M   'P 1'
#
loop_
_entity.id
_entity.type
_entity.pdbx_description
1 polymer ?
#
loop_
_entity_poly.entity_id
_entity_poly.type
_entity_poly.pdbx_seq_one_letter_code
_entity_poly.pdbx_strand_id
1 'polypeptide(L)'
;MGQMDHYDNDFEAAMLKDTSAYYSRKASNWILEDSCPDYMLKAEECLKREKDRVAHYLHSSSEPKLLEVCFLVAIFPAIWSKNVSNRVLHS
;
A
#
# COMPACT_ATOMS: atom_id res chain seq x y z
N MET A 1 -2.88 30.12 -9.53
CA MET A 1 -2.56 28.88 -8.80
C MET A 1 -3.75 28.61 -7.89
N GLY A 2 -4.46 27.49 -8.04
CA GLY A 2 -5.72 27.26 -7.32
C GLY A 2 -6.66 26.22 -7.94
N GLN A 3 -6.32 25.69 -9.12
CA GLN A 3 -7.15 24.67 -9.78
C GLN A 3 -6.88 23.25 -9.26
N MET A 4 -5.72 23.01 -8.64
CA MET A 4 -5.34 21.72 -8.05
C MET A 4 -5.72 21.60 -6.56
N ASP A 5 -6.04 22.71 -5.88
CA ASP A 5 -6.26 22.68 -4.42
C ASP A 5 -7.43 21.77 -4.01
N HIS A 6 -8.51 21.75 -4.79
CA HIS A 6 -9.64 20.83 -4.57
C HIS A 6 -9.28 19.38 -4.88
N TYR A 7 -8.47 19.16 -5.91
CA TYR A 7 -7.99 17.82 -6.23
C TYR A 7 -7.09 17.31 -5.11
N ASP A 8 -6.10 18.08 -4.68
CA ASP A 8 -5.10 17.68 -3.69
C ASP A 8 -5.72 17.53 -2.29
N ASN A 9 -6.51 18.50 -1.82
CA ASN A 9 -6.97 18.56 -0.43
C ASN A 9 -8.29 17.83 -0.18
N ASP A 10 -9.21 17.80 -1.16
CA ASP A 10 -10.52 17.19 -0.96
C ASP A 10 -10.54 15.75 -1.49
N PHE A 11 -10.13 15.56 -2.76
CA PHE A 11 -10.22 14.26 -3.41
C PHE A 11 -9.01 13.35 -3.10
N GLU A 12 -7.81 13.80 -3.41
CA GLU A 12 -6.59 13.00 -3.32
C GLU A 12 -6.29 12.63 -1.87
N ALA A 13 -6.42 13.58 -0.93
CA ALA A 13 -6.27 13.30 0.50
C ALA A 13 -7.25 12.23 1.01
N ALA A 14 -8.53 12.32 0.63
CA ALA A 14 -9.52 11.31 1.01
C ALA A 14 -9.22 9.95 0.36
N MET A 15 -8.88 9.93 -0.94
CA MET A 15 -8.50 8.74 -1.68
C MET A 15 -7.27 8.05 -1.06
N LEU A 16 -6.23 8.80 -0.69
CA LEU A 16 -5.02 8.26 -0.07
C LEU A 16 -5.33 7.64 1.30
N LYS A 17 -6.17 8.30 2.11
CA LYS A 17 -6.61 7.78 3.41
C LYS A 17 -7.38 6.46 3.26
N ASP A 18 -8.31 6.40 2.32
CA ASP A 18 -9.11 5.19 2.06
C ASP A 18 -8.24 4.06 1.50
N THR A 19 -7.30 4.39 0.62
CA THR A 19 -6.33 3.43 0.06
C THR A 19 -5.45 2.84 1.15
N SER A 20 -4.94 3.68 2.07
CA SER A 20 -4.19 3.24 3.24
C SER A 20 -5.00 2.27 4.09
N ALA A 21 -6.22 2.65 4.49
CA ALA A 21 -7.09 1.82 5.30
C ALA A 21 -7.47 0.49 4.61
N TYR A 22 -7.68 0.52 3.29
CA TYR A 22 -7.98 -0.68 2.50
C TYR A 22 -6.82 -1.67 2.50
N TYR A 23 -5.61 -1.21 2.16
CA TYR A 23 -4.45 -2.10 2.10
C TYR A 23 -3.94 -2.52 3.48
N SER A 24 -4.10 -1.70 4.53
CA SER A 24 -3.83 -2.15 5.91
C SER A 24 -4.69 -3.35 6.29
N ARG A 25 -6.01 -3.30 6.01
CA ARG A 25 -6.92 -4.42 6.28
C ARG A 25 -6.55 -5.67 5.49
N LYS A 26 -6.24 -5.51 4.19
CA LYS A 26 -5.79 -6.64 3.36
C LYS A 26 -4.47 -7.23 3.86
N ALA A 27 -3.49 -6.40 4.18
CA ALA A 27 -2.20 -6.84 4.69
C ALA A 27 -2.34 -7.62 6.00
N SER A 28 -3.20 -7.17 6.92
CA SER A 28 -3.48 -7.90 8.16
C SER A 28 -4.02 -9.30 7.91
N ASN A 29 -4.94 -9.46 6.94
CA ASN A 29 -5.47 -10.77 6.58
C ASN A 29 -4.40 -11.65 5.92
N TRP A 30 -3.66 -11.10 4.94
CA TRP A 30 -2.63 -11.83 4.22
C TRP A 30 -1.47 -12.28 5.10
N ILE A 31 -1.10 -11.52 6.13
CA ILE A 31 -0.06 -11.94 7.09
C ILE A 31 -0.44 -13.25 7.80
N LEU A 32 -1.72 -13.44 8.10
CA LEU A 32 -2.25 -14.61 8.79
C LEU A 32 -2.49 -15.78 7.84
N GLU A 33 -2.99 -15.50 6.63
CA GLU A 33 -3.48 -16.50 5.69
C GLU A 33 -2.42 -16.98 4.69
N ASP A 34 -1.47 -16.11 4.31
CA ASP A 34 -0.57 -16.36 3.19
C ASP A 34 0.86 -16.76 3.61
N SER A 35 1.48 -17.58 2.77
CA SER A 35 2.92 -17.82 2.81
C SER A 35 3.69 -16.52 2.48
N CYS A 36 4.97 -16.46 2.85
CA CYS A 36 5.79 -15.27 2.55
C CYS A 36 5.87 -14.98 1.03
N PRO A 37 6.13 -15.97 0.15
CA PRO A 37 6.11 -15.75 -1.30
C PRO A 37 4.76 -15.24 -1.83
N ASP A 38 3.64 -15.82 -1.37
CA ASP A 38 2.31 -15.44 -1.85
C ASP A 38 1.95 -14.01 -1.43
N TYR A 39 2.32 -13.63 -0.21
CA TYR A 39 2.16 -12.26 0.27
C TYR A 39 2.95 -11.27 -0.59
N MET A 40 4.22 -11.56 -0.89
CA MET A 40 5.06 -10.68 -1.70
C MET A 40 4.52 -10.50 -3.12
N LEU A 41 3.98 -11.56 -3.72
CA LEU A 41 3.31 -11.48 -5.03
C LEU A 41 2.07 -10.59 -4.98
N LYS A 42 1.22 -10.73 -3.94
CA LYS A 42 0.06 -9.85 -3.75
C LYS A 42 0.47 -8.40 -3.55
N ALA A 43 1.54 -8.13 -2.80
CA ALA A 43 2.06 -6.78 -2.61
C ALA A 43 2.54 -6.16 -3.92
N GLU A 44 3.25 -6.91 -4.78
CA GLU A 44 3.66 -6.47 -6.11
C GLU A 44 2.44 -6.18 -7.01
N GLU A 45 1.44 -7.05 -7.00
CA GLU A 45 0.19 -6.84 -7.74
C GLU A 45 -0.54 -5.58 -7.29
N CYS A 46 -0.54 -5.26 -6.00
CA CYS A 46 -1.11 -4.02 -5.47
C CYS A 46 -0.41 -2.80 -6.05
N LEU A 47 0.92 -2.78 -6.02
CA LEU A 47 1.70 -1.67 -6.57
C LEU A 47 1.42 -1.48 -8.07
N LYS A 48 1.33 -2.58 -8.84
CA LYS A 48 1.00 -2.52 -10.26
C LYS A 48 -0.39 -1.95 -10.49
N ARG A 49 -1.40 -2.44 -9.75
CA ARG A 49 -2.78 -1.94 -9.85
C ARG A 49 -2.88 -0.45 -9.54
N GLU A 50 -2.14 0.05 -8.56
CA GLU A 50 -2.16 1.48 -8.24
C GLU A 50 -1.47 2.33 -9.30
N LYS A 51 -0.40 1.85 -9.92
CA LYS A 51 0.21 2.52 -11.08
C LYS A 51 -0.76 2.58 -12.26
N ASP A 52 -1.40 1.45 -12.58
CA ASP A 52 -2.40 1.39 -13.64
C ASP A 52 -3.56 2.34 -13.33
N ARG A 53 -4.01 2.39 -12.07
CA ARG A 53 -5.06 3.31 -11.60
C ARG A 53 -4.70 4.77 -11.87
N VAL A 54 -3.46 5.17 -11.55
CA VAL A 54 -3.02 6.55 -11.79
C VAL A 54 -2.96 6.86 -13.28
N ALA A 55 -2.35 5.97 -14.06
CA ALA A 55 -2.19 6.16 -15.51
C ALA A 55 -3.53 6.29 -16.26
N HIS A 56 -4.59 5.65 -15.78
CA HIS A 56 -5.89 5.66 -16.45
C HIS A 56 -6.74 6.89 -16.13
N TYR A 57 -6.74 7.40 -14.89
CA TYR A 57 -7.71 8.42 -14.50
C TYR A 57 -7.33 9.33 -13.33
N LEU A 58 -6.11 9.25 -12.78
CA LEU A 58 -5.67 10.17 -11.73
C LEU A 58 -4.61 11.13 -12.28
N HIS A 59 -4.41 12.23 -11.56
CA HIS A 59 -3.30 13.14 -11.86
C HIS A 59 -1.96 12.47 -11.53
N SER A 60 -0.94 12.73 -12.35
CA SER A 60 0.39 12.08 -12.21
C SER A 60 1.08 12.38 -10.88
N SER A 61 0.74 13.49 -10.21
CA SER A 61 1.23 13.81 -8.86
C SER A 61 0.79 12.81 -7.80
N SER A 62 -0.28 12.05 -8.06
CA SER A 62 -0.82 11.05 -7.13
C SER A 62 0.00 9.76 -7.12
N GLU A 63 0.76 9.46 -8.18
CA GLU A 63 1.57 8.24 -8.28
C GLU A 63 2.57 8.08 -7.12
N PRO A 64 3.49 9.03 -6.87
CA PRO A 64 4.46 8.87 -5.78
C PRO A 64 3.77 8.73 -4.41
N LYS A 65 2.66 9.44 -4.18
CA LYS A 65 1.91 9.41 -2.91
C LYS A 65 1.20 8.05 -2.70
N LEU A 66 0.57 7.51 -3.75
CA LEU A 66 -0.09 6.21 -3.72
C LEU A 66 0.90 5.06 -3.54
N LEU A 67 2.03 5.13 -4.23
CA LEU A 67 3.10 4.15 -4.08
C LEU A 67 3.62 4.14 -2.65
N GLU A 68 3.94 5.31 -2.08
CA GLU A 68 4.40 5.42 -0.70
C GLU A 68 3.42 4.77 0.29
N VAL A 69 2.13 5.08 0.18
CA VAL A 69 1.08 4.45 1.01
C VAL A 69 1.12 2.93 0.87
N CYS A 70 1.12 2.42 -0.36
CA CYS A 70 1.12 0.97 -0.62
C CYS A 70 2.39 0.28 -0.11
N PHE A 71 3.57 0.89 -0.29
CA PHE A 71 4.82 0.37 0.25
C PHE A 71 4.79 0.30 1.78
N LEU A 72 4.33 1.36 2.45
CA LEU A 72 4.29 1.42 3.92
C LEU A 72 3.31 0.42 4.52
N VAL A 73 2.13 0.26 3.93
CA VAL A 73 1.08 -0.61 4.50
C VAL A 73 1.17 -2.07 4.05
N ALA A 74 1.74 -2.36 2.87
CA ALA A 74 1.76 -3.71 2.30
C ALA A 74 3.15 -4.36 2.28
N ILE A 75 4.25 -3.68 2.60
CA ILE A 75 5.59 -4.31 2.54
C ILE A 75 6.28 -4.30 3.91
N PHE A 76 6.24 -3.18 4.64
CA PHE A 76 6.85 -3.11 5.97
C PHE A 76 6.29 -4.13 6.98
N PRO A 77 4.97 -4.36 7.07
CA PRO A 77 4.41 -5.32 8.03
C PRO A 77 4.85 -6.76 7.77
N ALA A 78 4.98 -7.19 6.52
CA ALA A 78 5.47 -8.54 6.22
C ALA A 78 6.95 -8.73 6.53
N ILE A 79 7.79 -7.74 6.20
CA ILE A 79 9.22 -7.79 6.51
C ILE A 79 9.43 -7.79 8.03
N TRP A 80 8.73 -6.92 8.77
CA TRP A 80 8.90 -6.79 10.22
C TRP A 80 8.29 -7.97 10.98
N SER A 81 7.05 -8.39 10.66
CA SER A 81 6.36 -9.46 11.38
C SER A 81 7.03 -10.83 11.21
N LYS A 82 7.53 -11.18 10.03
CA LYS A 82 8.14 -12.50 9.79
C LYS A 82 9.64 -12.55 10.13
N ASN A 83 10.39 -11.44 10.13
CA ASN A 83 11.76 -11.41 10.67
C ASN A 83 11.81 -11.44 12.20
N VAL A 84 10.83 -10.84 12.88
CA VAL A 84 10.76 -10.88 14.35
C VAL A 84 10.41 -12.29 14.82
N SER A 85 9.43 -12.97 14.19
CA SER A 85 9.06 -14.34 14.56
C SER A 85 10.20 -15.35 14.35
N ASN A 86 11.01 -15.21 13.28
CA ASN A 86 12.18 -16.05 13.04
C ASN A 86 13.33 -15.84 14.05
N ARG A 87 13.36 -14.69 14.73
CA ARG A 87 14.39 -14.35 15.73
C ARG A 87 14.03 -14.86 17.14
N VAL A 88 12.73 -14.99 17.44
CA VAL A 88 12.25 -15.50 18.75
C VAL A 88 12.23 -17.04 18.79
N LEU A 89 12.10 -17.72 17.64
CA LEU A 89 12.16 -19.19 17.56
C LEU A 89 13.59 -19.77 17.51
N HIS A 90 14.62 -18.91 17.44
CA HIS A 90 16.04 -19.30 17.48
C HIS A 90 16.79 -18.74 18.70
N SER A 91 16.09 -18.46 19.81
CA SER A 91 16.69 -18.14 21.13
C SER A 91 16.18 -19.07 22.21
#